data_AF-A0A7C3DA12-F1
#
_entry.id   AF-A0A7C3DA12-F1
#
_cell.length_a   1.000
_cell.length_b   1.000
_cell.length_c   1.000
_cell.angle_alpha   90.00
_cell.angle_beta   90.00
_cell.angle_gamma   90.00
#
_symmetry.space_group_name_H-M   'P 1'
#
loop_
_entity.id
_entity.type
_entity.pdbx_description
1 polymer ?
#
loop_
_entity_poly.entity_id
_entity_poly.type
_entity_poly.pdbx_seq_one_letter_code
_entity_poly.pdbx_strand_id
1 'polypeptide(L)'
;MKLRQSSHRRRGATIVEMSFVVIALFGLLFLLIDLSWVVFAKASIQHAVREGCRYAVTSQTLSGMGHIASIREVVRRNSMGFIGEAQLNNIQVRFYNPETLQPVSGVGSNAGGNLVIVAVENFEVRPLVPLVRSSDPIRFSVRAADRMEASPMGIPPTP
;
A
#
# COMPACT_ATOMS: atom_id res chain seq x y z
N MET A 1 10.58 65.80 22.94
CA MET A 1 11.09 64.82 23.93
C MET A 1 10.91 63.41 23.35
N LYS A 2 11.92 62.87 22.64
CA LYS A 2 11.87 61.54 22.01
C LYS A 2 12.35 60.49 23.01
N LEU A 3 11.42 59.72 23.58
CA LEU A 3 11.74 58.61 24.48
C LEU A 3 12.39 57.48 23.67
N ARG A 4 13.70 57.35 23.84
CA ARG A 4 14.53 56.33 23.21
C ARG A 4 14.32 55.00 23.97
N GLN A 5 13.26 54.27 23.63
CA GLN A 5 13.02 52.93 24.18
C GLN A 5 14.11 51.96 23.71
N SER A 6 14.69 51.25 24.67
CA SER A 6 15.91 50.45 24.49
C SER A 6 15.71 49.25 23.54
N SER A 7 16.54 49.21 22.50
CA SER A 7 16.64 48.12 21.51
C SER A 7 16.82 46.72 22.13
N HIS A 8 17.38 46.64 23.34
CA HIS A 8 17.68 45.37 24.01
C HIS A 8 16.45 44.55 24.40
N ARG A 9 15.33 45.20 24.75
CA ARG A 9 14.09 44.54 25.18
C ARG A 9 13.29 43.94 24.02
N ARG A 10 13.53 44.40 22.79
CA ARG A 10 12.90 43.86 21.57
C ARG A 10 13.53 42.54 21.11
N ARG A 11 14.82 42.31 21.38
CA ARG A 11 15.53 41.08 20.96
C ARG A 11 14.96 39.80 21.60
N GLY A 12 14.56 39.87 22.87
CA GLY A 12 13.92 38.72 23.55
C GLY A 12 12.55 38.39 22.99
N ALA A 13 11.75 39.40 22.66
CA ALA A 13 10.44 39.21 22.02
C ALA A 13 10.57 38.58 20.62
N THR A 14 11.55 39.01 19.82
CA THR A 14 11.82 38.42 18.50
C THR A 14 12.19 36.93 18.57
N ILE A 15 12.93 36.51 19.61
CA ILE A 15 13.25 35.08 19.80
C ILE A 15 11.98 34.28 20.08
N VAL A 16 11.10 34.80 20.96
CA VAL A 16 9.83 34.14 21.31
C VAL A 16 8.89 34.07 20.11
N GLU A 17 8.75 35.16 19.35
CA GLU A 17 7.96 35.18 18.11
C GLU A 17 8.49 34.16 17.09
N MET A 18 9.81 34.08 16.90
CA MET A 18 10.42 33.09 16.02
C MET A 18 10.21 31.66 16.51
N SER A 19 10.25 31.40 17.82
CA SER A 19 9.98 30.07 18.37
C SER A 19 8.57 29.58 18.01
N PHE A 20 7.55 30.44 18.11
CA PHE A 20 6.19 30.08 17.73
C PHE A 20 6.07 29.79 16.22
N VAL A 21 6.71 30.59 15.37
CA VAL A 21 6.73 30.36 13.92
C VAL A 21 7.42 29.05 13.58
N VAL A 22 8.56 28.75 14.20
CA VAL A 22 9.33 27.53 13.97
C VAL A 22 8.56 26.28 14.39
N ILE A 23 7.88 26.32 15.56
CA ILE A 23 7.02 25.22 16.00
C ILE A 23 5.88 24.98 15.01
N ALA A 24 5.22 26.04 14.55
CA ALA A 24 4.14 25.93 13.56
C ALA A 24 4.66 25.37 12.22
N LEU A 25 5.82 25.84 11.75
CA LEU A 25 6.44 25.39 10.51
C LEU A 25 6.82 23.91 10.57
N PHE A 26 7.50 23.46 11.63
CA PHE A 26 7.87 22.05 11.79
C PHE A 26 6.63 21.17 11.99
N GLY A 27 5.63 21.64 12.72
CA GLY A 27 4.36 20.93 12.87
C GLY A 27 3.68 20.66 11.53
N LEU A 28 3.62 21.67 10.66
CA LEU A 28 3.09 21.51 9.30
C LEU A 28 3.96 20.59 8.44
N LEU A 29 5.28 20.73 8.52
CA LEU A 29 6.22 19.91 7.74
C LEU A 29 6.11 18.43 8.11
N PHE A 30 6.08 18.08 9.39
CA PHE A 30 5.90 16.70 9.82
C PHE A 30 4.53 16.13 9.43
N LEU A 31 3.47 16.95 9.51
CA LEU A 31 2.15 16.56 9.02
C LEU A 31 2.15 16.23 7.52
N LEU A 32 2.82 17.05 6.70
CA LEU A 32 2.94 16.82 5.26
C LEU A 32 3.76 15.57 4.94
N ILE A 33 4.86 15.33 5.66
CA ILE A 33 5.67 14.12 5.51
C ILE A 33 4.84 12.88 5.84
N ASP A 34 4.12 12.89 6.95
CA ASP A 34 3.28 11.75 7.36
C ASP A 34 2.13 11.48 6.38
N LEU A 35 1.49 12.54 5.86
CA LEU A 35 0.45 12.40 4.85
C LEU A 35 1.02 11.81 3.55
N SER A 36 2.17 12.35 3.10
CA SER A 36 2.85 11.89 1.90
C SER A 36 3.29 10.43 2.04
N TRP A 37 3.78 10.03 3.21
CA TRP A 37 4.18 8.66 3.52
C TRP A 37 3.02 7.66 3.38
N VAL A 38 1.85 7.99 3.94
CA VAL A 38 0.67 7.12 3.87
C VAL A 38 0.15 7.00 2.42
N VAL A 39 0.11 8.13 1.70
CA VAL A 39 -0.29 8.13 0.28
C VAL A 39 0.69 7.32 -0.56
N PHE A 40 1.99 7.50 -0.34
CA PHE A 40 3.04 6.73 -0.99
C PHE A 40 2.88 5.23 -0.74
N ALA A 41 2.74 4.82 0.52
CA ALA A 41 2.55 3.42 0.87
C ALA A 41 1.32 2.80 0.17
N LYS A 42 0.19 3.52 0.16
CA LYS A 42 -1.02 3.05 -0.55
C LYS A 42 -0.78 2.92 -2.05
N ALA A 43 -0.12 3.89 -2.68
CA ALA A 43 0.20 3.86 -4.10
C ALA A 43 1.15 2.70 -4.45
N SER A 44 2.16 2.44 -3.63
CA SER A 44 3.08 1.30 -3.79
C SER A 44 2.35 -0.03 -3.75
N ILE A 45 1.43 -0.22 -2.79
CA ILE A 45 0.62 -1.45 -2.72
C ILE A 45 -0.35 -1.56 -3.90
N GLN A 46 -0.94 -0.45 -4.37
CA GLN A 46 -1.77 -0.41 -5.58
C GLN A 46 -1.01 -0.85 -6.83
N HIS A 47 0.21 -0.36 -7.00
CA HIS A 47 1.08 -0.81 -8.06
C HIS A 47 1.41 -2.30 -7.95
N ALA A 48 1.79 -2.75 -6.75
CA ALA A 48 2.13 -4.16 -6.48
C ALA A 48 0.98 -5.12 -6.80
N VAL A 49 -0.24 -4.79 -6.38
CA VAL A 49 -1.44 -5.59 -6.63
C VAL A 49 -1.80 -5.60 -8.12
N ARG A 50 -1.61 -4.49 -8.84
CA ARG A 50 -1.77 -4.46 -10.31
C ARG A 50 -0.78 -5.38 -11.02
N GLU A 51 0.50 -5.35 -10.65
CA GLU A 51 1.50 -6.25 -11.24
C GLU A 51 1.23 -7.72 -10.90
N GLY A 52 0.81 -8.01 -9.67
CA GLY A 52 0.38 -9.36 -9.29
C GLY A 52 -0.83 -9.83 -10.10
N CYS A 53 -1.80 -8.95 -10.35
CA CYS A 53 -2.97 -9.26 -11.16
C CYS A 53 -2.59 -9.51 -12.62
N ARG A 54 -1.74 -8.67 -13.22
CA ARG A 54 -1.21 -8.87 -14.59
C ARG A 54 -0.45 -10.19 -14.72
N TYR A 55 0.35 -10.54 -13.72
CA TYR A 55 1.04 -11.82 -13.69
C TYR A 55 0.05 -12.99 -13.59
N ALA A 56 -0.96 -12.89 -12.72
CA ALA A 56 -1.96 -13.93 -12.52
C ALA A 56 -2.68 -14.32 -13.81
N VAL A 57 -3.02 -13.34 -14.66
CA VAL A 57 -3.69 -13.56 -15.94
C VAL A 57 -2.95 -14.56 -16.83
N THR A 58 -1.62 -14.54 -16.81
CA THR A 58 -0.78 -15.36 -17.70
C THR A 58 -0.75 -16.85 -17.34
N SER A 59 -1.32 -17.25 -16.20
CA SER A 59 -1.26 -18.62 -15.69
C SER A 59 0.18 -19.18 -15.56
N GLN A 60 1.19 -18.31 -15.45
CA GLN A 60 2.57 -18.71 -15.23
C GLN A 60 2.82 -19.00 -13.74
N THR A 61 3.75 -19.90 -13.46
CA THR A 61 4.23 -20.17 -12.11
C THR A 61 5.72 -19.89 -12.00
N LEU A 62 6.16 -19.43 -10.82
CA LEU A 62 7.58 -19.36 -10.49
C LEU A 62 8.08 -20.77 -10.19
N SER A 63 9.35 -21.02 -10.49
CA SER A 63 9.99 -22.33 -10.26
C SER A 63 9.83 -22.78 -8.81
N GLY A 64 9.25 -23.96 -8.60
CA GLY A 64 9.04 -24.55 -7.27
C GLY A 64 7.84 -24.00 -6.49
N MET A 65 6.97 -23.19 -7.10
CA MET A 65 5.80 -22.60 -6.44
C MET A 65 4.49 -22.91 -7.18
N GLY A 66 3.38 -22.99 -6.43
CA GLY A 66 2.03 -22.99 -6.99
C GLY A 66 1.63 -21.62 -7.56
N HIS A 67 0.50 -21.54 -8.26
CA HIS A 67 0.10 -20.32 -8.96
C HIS A 67 -0.19 -19.16 -7.99
N ILE A 68 -1.02 -19.38 -6.98
CA ILE A 68 -1.32 -18.37 -5.96
C ILE A 68 -0.05 -17.95 -5.20
N ALA A 69 0.82 -18.90 -4.85
CA ALA A 69 2.09 -18.59 -4.19
C ALA A 69 2.98 -17.69 -5.07
N SER A 70 3.03 -17.96 -6.37
CA SER A 70 3.76 -17.16 -7.35
C SER A 70 3.19 -15.74 -7.46
N ILE A 71 1.86 -15.60 -7.49
CA ILE A 71 1.19 -14.28 -7.51
C ILE A 71 1.52 -13.49 -6.25
N ARG A 72 1.44 -14.11 -5.07
CA ARG A 72 1.78 -13.43 -3.80
C ARG A 72 3.23 -12.96 -3.79
N GLU A 73 4.14 -13.76 -4.33
CA GLU A 73 5.55 -13.40 -4.42
C GLU A 73 5.78 -12.22 -5.38
N VAL A 74 5.08 -12.17 -6.52
CA VAL A 74 5.15 -11.02 -7.45
C VAL A 74 4.61 -9.75 -6.79
N VAL A 75 3.50 -9.82 -6.06
CA VAL A 75 2.98 -8.68 -5.29
C VAL A 75 4.00 -8.24 -4.24
N ARG A 76 4.60 -9.18 -3.50
CA ARG A 76 5.61 -8.87 -2.48
C ARG A 76 6.81 -8.13 -3.07
N ARG A 77 7.39 -8.64 -4.18
CA ARG A 77 8.55 -8.01 -4.86
C ARG A 77 8.27 -6.59 -5.33
N ASN A 78 7.04 -6.32 -5.77
CA ASN A 78 6.63 -5.00 -6.25
C ASN A 78 6.09 -4.07 -5.16
N SER A 79 6.01 -4.53 -3.91
CA SER A 79 5.49 -3.75 -2.77
C SER A 79 6.47 -2.72 -2.21
N MET A 80 7.62 -2.48 -2.85
CA MET A 80 8.65 -1.51 -2.41
C MET A 80 9.13 -1.73 -0.95
N GLY A 81 9.07 -2.97 -0.45
CA GLY A 81 9.47 -3.33 0.91
C GLY A 81 8.38 -3.19 1.98
N PHE A 82 7.16 -2.78 1.62
CA PHE A 82 6.04 -2.67 2.57
C PHE A 82 5.46 -4.02 3.00
N ILE A 83 5.57 -5.06 2.16
CA ILE A 83 5.12 -6.42 2.49
C ILE A 83 6.34 -7.31 2.66
N GLY A 84 6.54 -7.80 3.89
CA GLY A 84 7.54 -8.82 4.21
C GLY A 84 7.05 -10.24 3.93
N GLU A 85 7.95 -11.22 4.04
CA GLU A 85 7.61 -12.64 3.84
C GLU A 85 6.57 -13.14 4.85
N ALA A 86 6.65 -12.71 6.12
CA ALA A 86 5.67 -13.06 7.14
C ALA A 86 4.24 -12.56 6.83
N GLN A 87 4.10 -11.58 5.94
CA GLN A 87 2.83 -10.94 5.58
C GLN A 87 2.26 -11.44 4.26
N LEU A 88 2.88 -12.44 3.61
CA LEU A 88 2.38 -13.02 2.35
C LEU A 88 0.92 -13.50 2.47
N ASN A 89 0.50 -13.98 3.64
CA ASN A 89 -0.88 -14.44 3.90
C ASN A 89 -1.91 -13.30 3.89
N ASN A 90 -1.50 -12.04 4.05
CA ASN A 90 -2.40 -10.89 3.95
C ASN A 90 -2.79 -10.60 2.50
N ILE A 91 -2.07 -11.18 1.53
CA ILE A 91 -2.39 -11.10 0.11
C ILE A 91 -3.41 -12.18 -0.23
N GLN A 92 -4.64 -11.73 -0.47
CA GLN A 92 -5.77 -12.55 -0.87
C GLN A 92 -5.82 -12.64 -2.40
N VAL A 93 -5.76 -13.86 -2.92
CA VAL A 93 -6.01 -14.14 -4.34
C VAL A 93 -7.28 -14.96 -4.41
N ARG A 94 -8.28 -14.45 -5.12
CA ARG A 94 -9.60 -15.07 -5.23
C ARG A 94 -10.01 -15.15 -6.68
N PHE A 95 -10.63 -16.27 -7.05
CA PHE A 95 -11.17 -16.47 -8.39
C PHE A 95 -12.69 -16.39 -8.36
N TYR A 96 -13.29 -15.91 -9.44
CA TYR A 96 -14.73 -15.75 -9.58
C TYR A 96 -15.19 -16.18 -10.97
N ASN A 97 -16.40 -16.71 -11.05
CA ASN A 97 -17.06 -16.96 -12.32
C ASN A 97 -17.51 -15.61 -12.93
N PRO A 98 -17.25 -15.34 -14.23
CA PRO A 98 -17.54 -14.05 -14.84
C PRO A 98 -19.05 -13.77 -15.03
N GLU A 99 -19.88 -14.80 -15.07
CA GLU A 99 -21.33 -14.69 -15.29
C GLU A 99 -22.08 -14.57 -13.95
N THR A 100 -21.74 -15.41 -12.97
CA THR A 100 -22.45 -15.48 -11.69
C THR A 100 -21.82 -14.65 -10.58
N LEU A 101 -20.58 -14.17 -10.79
CA LEU A 101 -19.77 -13.44 -9.80
C LEU A 101 -19.63 -14.19 -8.46
N GLN A 102 -19.79 -15.52 -8.48
CA GLN A 102 -19.60 -16.37 -7.32
C GLN A 102 -18.13 -16.78 -7.20
N PRO A 103 -17.59 -16.88 -5.97
CA PRO A 103 -16.22 -17.32 -5.76
C PRO A 103 -16.04 -18.77 -6.22
N VAL A 104 -14.96 -19.03 -6.95
CA VAL A 104 -14.55 -20.36 -7.40
C VAL A 104 -13.27 -20.74 -6.65
N SER A 105 -13.22 -21.95 -6.12
CA SER A 105 -12.07 -22.46 -5.37
C SER A 105 -11.76 -23.90 -5.78
N GLY A 106 -10.55 -24.36 -5.46
CA GLY A 106 -10.09 -25.70 -5.83
C GLY A 106 -9.56 -25.79 -7.26
N VAL A 107 -9.42 -27.03 -7.75
CA VAL A 107 -8.83 -27.33 -9.06
C VAL A 107 -9.64 -26.67 -10.18
N GLY A 108 -8.96 -25.95 -11.06
CA GLY A 108 -9.61 -25.22 -12.18
C GLY A 108 -10.19 -23.85 -11.79
N SER A 109 -10.03 -23.38 -10.55
CA SER A 109 -10.44 -22.02 -10.16
C SER A 109 -9.70 -20.93 -10.95
N ASN A 110 -8.43 -21.17 -11.26
CA ASN A 110 -7.58 -20.35 -12.13
C ASN A 110 -7.66 -20.74 -13.62
N ALA A 111 -8.72 -21.42 -14.06
CA ALA A 111 -8.92 -21.69 -15.48
C ALA A 111 -9.15 -20.40 -16.26
N GLY A 112 -8.74 -20.41 -17.54
CA GLY A 112 -8.97 -19.30 -18.45
C GLY A 112 -10.46 -18.95 -18.53
N GLY A 113 -10.75 -17.66 -18.58
CA GLY A 113 -12.10 -17.13 -18.60
C GLY A 113 -12.65 -16.73 -17.22
N ASN A 114 -12.17 -17.31 -16.12
CA ASN A 114 -12.52 -16.88 -14.77
C ASN A 114 -11.91 -15.50 -14.45
N LEU A 115 -12.50 -14.77 -13.51
CA LEU A 115 -11.94 -13.52 -13.01
C LEU A 115 -10.97 -13.83 -11.87
N VAL A 116 -9.83 -13.16 -11.86
CA VAL A 116 -8.89 -13.16 -10.74
C VAL A 116 -8.95 -11.80 -10.04
N ILE A 117 -9.08 -11.83 -8.72
CA ILE A 117 -9.00 -10.65 -7.87
C ILE A 117 -7.81 -10.83 -6.93
N VAL A 118 -6.84 -9.95 -7.06
CA VAL A 118 -5.71 -9.84 -6.14
C VAL A 118 -5.98 -8.69 -5.20
N ALA A 119 -5.89 -8.93 -3.90
CA ALA A 119 -6.22 -7.99 -2.86
C ALA A 119 -5.22 -8.03 -1.73
N VAL A 120 -4.90 -6.86 -1.18
CA VAL A 120 -4.26 -6.74 0.13
C VAL A 120 -5.29 -6.10 1.05
N GLU A 121 -5.71 -6.84 2.07
CA GLU A 121 -6.77 -6.42 2.97
C GLU A 121 -6.19 -6.05 4.33
N ASN A 122 -6.78 -5.03 4.97
CA ASN A 122 -6.40 -4.56 6.30
C ASN A 122 -4.90 -4.25 6.45
N PHE A 123 -4.28 -3.68 5.41
CA PHE A 123 -2.88 -3.28 5.49
C PHE A 123 -2.73 -2.09 6.41
N GLU A 124 -1.79 -2.19 7.35
CA GLU A 124 -1.57 -1.19 8.38
C GLU A 124 -0.31 -0.38 8.10
N VAL A 125 -0.45 0.94 7.96
CA VAL A 125 0.67 1.87 7.85
C VAL A 125 0.72 2.76 9.07
N ARG A 126 1.87 2.77 9.73
CA ARG A 126 2.13 3.67 10.85
C ARG A 126 2.66 5.01 10.33
N PRO A 127 2.17 6.14 10.88
CA PRO A 127 2.80 7.44 10.63
C PRO A 127 4.25 7.45 11.15
N LEU A 128 5.12 8.25 10.55
CA LEU A 128 6.52 8.35 10.95
C LEU A 128 6.67 9.24 12.19
N VAL A 129 5.90 10.33 12.25
CA VAL A 129 5.95 11.32 13.35
C VAL A 129 4.53 11.68 13.80
N PRO A 130 3.91 10.91 14.72
CA PRO A 130 2.53 11.13 15.17
C PRO A 130 2.44 12.38 16.07
N LEU A 131 2.49 13.57 15.47
CA LEU A 131 2.64 14.84 16.20
C LEU A 131 1.29 15.41 16.71
N VAL A 132 0.21 15.21 15.96
CA VAL A 132 -1.13 15.79 16.24
C VAL A 132 -2.22 14.72 16.32
N ARG A 133 -1.86 13.45 16.12
CA ARG A 133 -2.78 12.32 16.04
C ARG A 133 -2.20 11.11 16.72
N SER A 134 -3.08 10.21 17.14
CA SER A 134 -2.70 8.93 17.75
C SER A 134 -1.72 8.17 16.85
N SER A 135 -0.84 7.38 17.47
CA SER A 135 0.06 6.45 16.78
C SER A 135 -0.66 5.23 16.17
N ASP A 136 -1.99 5.24 16.21
CA ASP A 136 -2.83 4.19 15.65
C ASP A 136 -2.53 3.99 14.16
N PRO A 137 -2.37 2.72 13.72
CA PRO A 137 -2.12 2.44 12.32
C PRO A 137 -3.29 2.86 11.44
N ILE A 138 -2.98 3.49 10.31
CA ILE A 138 -3.97 3.73 9.26
C ILE A 138 -4.14 2.43 8.48
N ARG A 139 -5.38 1.97 8.41
CA ARG A 139 -5.75 0.76 7.69
C ARG A 139 -6.32 1.10 6.33
N PHE A 140 -5.87 0.39 5.30
CA PHE A 140 -6.49 0.43 3.98
C PHE A 140 -6.50 -0.93 3.31
N SER A 141 -7.40 -1.09 2.35
CA SER A 141 -7.44 -2.24 1.46
C SER A 141 -7.27 -1.77 0.02
N VAL A 142 -6.64 -2.63 -0.78
CA VAL A 142 -6.34 -2.37 -2.18
C VAL A 142 -6.64 -3.64 -2.96
N ARG A 143 -7.26 -3.49 -4.13
CA ARG A 143 -7.64 -4.61 -4.99
C ARG A 143 -7.40 -4.27 -6.45
N ALA A 144 -7.02 -5.27 -7.24
CA ALA A 144 -7.06 -5.26 -8.69
C ALA A 144 -7.73 -6.54 -9.17
N ALA A 145 -8.44 -6.44 -10.29
CA ALA A 145 -9.15 -7.55 -10.89
C ALA A 145 -8.91 -7.58 -12.39
N ASP A 146 -8.83 -8.78 -12.94
CA ASP A 146 -8.72 -9.01 -14.38
C ASP A 146 -9.30 -10.39 -14.75
N ARG A 147 -9.47 -10.65 -16.04
CA ARG A 147 -9.91 -11.95 -16.55
C ARG A 147 -8.70 -12.82 -16.87
N MET A 148 -8.71 -14.05 -16.38
CA MET A 148 -7.70 -15.06 -16.66
C MET A 148 -7.62 -15.36 -18.17
N GLU A 149 -6.41 -15.35 -18.72
CA GLU A 149 -6.16 -15.82 -20.08
C GLU A 149 -6.16 -17.35 -20.13
N ALA A 150 -6.17 -17.89 -21.35
CA ALA A 150 -6.04 -19.32 -21.56
C ALA A 150 -4.70 -19.81 -20.98
N SER A 151 -4.72 -20.90 -20.23
CA SER A 151 -3.51 -21.49 -19.68
C SER A 151 -2.61 -22.06 -20.78
N PRO A 152 -1.28 -22.02 -20.62
CA PRO A 152 -0.36 -22.71 -21.51
C PRO A 152 -0.76 -24.19 -21.62
N MET A 153 -0.94 -24.70 -22.85
CA MET A 153 -1.41 -26.07 -23.13
C MET A 153 -2.85 -26.39 -22.67
N GLY A 154 -3.64 -25.39 -22.26
CA GLY A 154 -5.05 -25.57 -21.88
C GLY A 154 -5.27 -26.21 -20.50
N ILE A 155 -4.21 -26.48 -19.74
CA ILE A 155 -4.28 -27.05 -18.40
C ILE A 155 -3.85 -25.97 -17.40
N PRO A 156 -4.76 -25.45 -16.55
CA PRO A 156 -4.39 -24.46 -15.56
C PRO A 156 -3.43 -25.08 -14.53
N PRO A 157 -2.40 -24.33 -14.07
CA PRO A 157 -1.50 -24.80 -13.03
C PRO A 157 -2.27 -25.05 -11.73
N THR A 158 -1.67 -25.79 -10.79
CA THR A 158 -2.27 -25.94 -9.46
C THR A 158 -2.48 -24.55 -8.82
N PRO A 159 -3.71 -24.24 -8.38
CA PRO A 159 -4.02 -22.97 -7.71
C PRO A 159 -3.10 -22.74 -6.51
#